data_AF-A0A356QFH3-F1
#
_entry.id   AF-A0A356QFH3-F1
#
_cell.length_a   1.000
_cell.length_b   1.000
_cell.length_c   1.000
_cell.angle_alpha   90.00
_cell.angle_beta   90.00
_cell.angle_gamma   90.00
#
_symmetry.space_group_name_H-M   'P 1'
#
loop_
_entity.id
_entity.type
_entity.pdbx_description
1 polymer ?
#
loop_
_entity_poly.entity_id
_entity_poly.type
_entity_poly.pdbx_seq_one_letter_code
_entity_poly.pdbx_strand_id
1 'polypeptide(L)' 'HDTLPETHEEWMEGATFNEGSWWPHWQAWMTDNGYVDTDPKKMVPARQPGEGELTVIEPAPGRYVRMTIPEVLGEIPSST' A
#
# COMPACT_ATOMS: atom_id res chain seq x y z
N HIS A 1 -9.80 -11.18 -19.35
CA HIS A 1 -9.25 -10.17 -20.28
C HIS A 1 -7.77 -10.07 -19.92
N ASP A 2 -7.00 -11.10 -20.27
CA ASP A 2 -5.64 -11.31 -19.74
C ASP A 2 -4.60 -11.39 -20.86
N THR A 3 -4.95 -10.81 -22.00
CA THR A 3 -4.06 -10.70 -23.15
C THR A 3 -3.02 -9.62 -22.88
N LEU A 4 -1.75 -9.99 -22.94
CA LEU A 4 -0.61 -9.07 -22.84
C LEU A 4 0.02 -8.94 -24.23
N PRO A 5 -0.44 -8.00 -25.07
CA PRO A 5 0.09 -7.78 -26.41
C PRO A 5 1.52 -7.22 -26.37
N GLU A 6 2.19 -7.15 -27.52
CA GLU A 6 3.59 -6.76 -27.62
C GLU A 6 3.80 -5.27 -27.32
N THR A 7 2.81 -4.42 -27.63
CA THR A 7 2.88 -2.97 -27.44
C THR A 7 1.86 -2.47 -26.40
N HIS A 8 2.15 -1.33 -25.78
CA HIS A 8 1.23 -0.74 -24.80
C HIS A 8 0.02 -0.08 -25.47
N GLU A 9 0.15 0.37 -26.72
CA GLU A 9 -0.94 0.90 -27.53
C GLU A 9 -2.01 -0.16 -27.78
N GLU A 10 -1.61 -1.36 -28.22
CA GLU A 10 -2.54 -2.48 -28.44
C GLU A 10 -3.26 -2.88 -27.15
N TRP A 11 -2.56 -2.83 -26.01
CA TRP A 11 -3.18 -3.08 -24.70
C TRP A 11 -4.25 -2.03 -24.38
N MET A 12 -3.93 -0.76 -24.61
CA MET A 12 -4.84 0.35 -24.31
C MET A 12 -6.08 0.34 -25.24
N GLU A 13 -5.90 0.08 -26.53
CA GLU A 13 -7.00 -0.01 -27.51
C GLU A 13 -7.95 -1.17 -27.21
N GLY A 14 -7.44 -2.29 -26.71
CA GLY A 14 -8.23 -3.45 -26.32
C GLY A 14 -8.79 -3.41 -24.89
N ALA A 15 -8.40 -2.41 -24.08
CA ALA A 15 -8.82 -2.31 -22.68
C ALA A 15 -10.25 -1.78 -22.55
N THR A 16 -10.98 -2.32 -21.57
CA THR A 16 -12.32 -1.83 -21.22
C THR A 16 -12.22 -0.83 -20.08
N PHE A 17 -12.77 0.37 -20.26
CA PHE A 17 -12.90 1.34 -19.17
C PHE A 17 -13.87 0.83 -18.10
N ASN A 18 -13.48 0.94 -16.83
CA ASN A 18 -14.31 0.63 -15.68
C ASN A 18 -14.39 1.86 -14.78
N GLU A 19 -15.61 2.28 -14.45
CA GLU A 19 -15.82 3.46 -13.60
C GLU A 19 -15.43 3.16 -12.13
N GLY A 20 -14.82 4.14 -11.47
CA GLY A 20 -14.47 4.06 -10.05
C GLY A 20 -13.02 3.67 -9.77
N SER A 21 -12.73 3.38 -8.50
CA SER A 21 -11.39 2.98 -8.07
C SER A 21 -11.05 1.56 -8.53
N TRP A 22 -9.78 1.33 -8.84
CA TRP A 22 -9.25 -0.01 -9.15
C TRP A 22 -9.07 -0.90 -7.90
N TRP A 23 -9.18 -0.34 -6.68
CA TRP A 23 -8.96 -1.09 -5.43
C TRP A 23 -9.83 -2.36 -5.28
N PRO A 24 -11.14 -2.36 -5.62
CA PRO A 24 -11.95 -3.57 -5.54
C PRO A 24 -11.47 -4.67 -6.50
N HIS A 25 -11.01 -4.30 -7.70
CA HIS A 25 -10.47 -5.25 -8.66
C HIS A 25 -9.17 -5.89 -8.14
N TRP A 26 -8.27 -5.09 -7.58
CA TRP A 26 -7.05 -5.62 -6.97
C TRP A 26 -7.32 -6.48 -5.74
N GLN A 27 -8.27 -6.09 -4.88
CA GLN A 27 -8.65 -6.90 -3.72
C GLN A 27 -9.19 -8.27 -4.17
N ALA A 28 -10.06 -8.31 -5.19
CA ALA A 28 -10.56 -9.56 -5.75
C ALA A 28 -9.40 -10.42 -6.30
N TRP A 29 -8.49 -9.82 -7.07
CA TRP A 29 -7.31 -10.51 -7.55
C TRP A 29 -6.46 -11.11 -6.41
N MET A 30 -6.28 -10.38 -5.30
CA MET A 30 -5.56 -10.88 -4.12
C MET A 30 -6.26 -12.07 -3.46
N THR A 31 -7.58 -12.03 -3.32
CA THR A 31 -8.35 -13.10 -2.67
C THR A 31 -8.52 -14.33 -3.56
N ASP A 32 -8.78 -14.13 -4.85
CA ASP A 32 -9.05 -15.21 -5.81
C ASP A 32 -7.79 -16.04 -6.08
N ASN A 33 -6.62 -15.40 -6.04
CA ASN A 33 -5.33 -16.07 -6.16
C ASN A 33 -4.78 -16.58 -4.81
N GLY A 34 -5.53 -16.44 -3.71
CA GLY A 34 -5.15 -16.96 -2.41
C GLY A 34 -3.99 -16.24 -1.71
N TYR A 35 -3.66 -15.00 -2.13
CA TYR A 35 -2.67 -14.17 -1.44
C TYR A 35 -3.18 -13.60 -0.12
N VAL A 36 -4.51 -13.55 0.05
CA VAL A 36 -5.19 -13.18 1.29
C VAL A 36 -6.27 -14.22 1.59
N ASP A 37 -6.14 -14.90 2.74
CA ASP A 37 -7.19 -15.80 3.22
C ASP A 37 -8.42 -15.02 3.68
N THR A 38 -9.59 -15.41 3.18
CA THR A 38 -10.90 -14.86 3.58
C THR A 38 -11.62 -15.75 4.59
N ASP A 39 -11.11 -16.95 4.87
CA ASP A 39 -11.61 -17.84 5.93
C ASP A 39 -11.12 -17.35 7.30
N PRO A 40 -12.03 -16.90 8.19
CA PRO A 40 -11.65 -16.41 9.52
C PRO A 40 -10.90 -17.46 10.35
N LYS A 41 -11.06 -18.75 10.07
CA LYS A 41 -10.37 -19.84 10.79
C LYS A 41 -8.88 -19.91 10.46
N LYS A 42 -8.47 -19.36 9.32
CA LYS A 42 -7.07 -19.30 8.87
C LYS A 42 -6.40 -17.98 9.22
N MET A 43 -7.19 -16.95 9.56
CA MET A 43 -6.66 -15.65 9.96
C MET A 43 -6.05 -15.71 11.36
N VAL A 44 -4.91 -15.06 11.53
CA VAL A 44 -4.31 -14.85 12.86
C VAL A 44 -4.84 -13.55 13.48
N PRO A 45 -4.89 -13.44 14.82
CA PRO A 45 -5.22 -12.18 15.48
C PRO A 45 -4.30 -11.04 15.03
N ALA A 46 -4.84 -9.82 14.99
CA ALA A 46 -4.04 -8.63 14.75
C ALA A 46 -2.93 -8.51 15.80
N ARG A 47 -1.70 -8.26 15.36
CA ARG A 47 -0.54 -8.07 16.24
C ARG A 47 -0.61 -6.69 16.87
N GLN A 48 -0.24 -6.54 18.15
CA GLN A 48 -0.10 -5.20 18.72
C GLN A 48 1.30 -4.64 18.41
N PRO A 49 1.40 -3.40 17.91
CA PRO A 49 2.69 -2.76 17.75
C PRO A 49 3.44 -2.71 19.08
N GLY A 50 4.71 -3.15 19.08
CA GLY A 50 5.51 -3.26 20.30
C GLY A 50 5.48 -4.63 20.97
N GLU A 51 4.60 -5.55 20.54
CA GLU A 51 4.69 -6.95 20.96
C GLU A 51 5.86 -7.65 20.25
N GLY A 52 6.82 -8.16 21.02
CA GLY A 52 8.01 -8.84 20.54
C GLY A 52 9.30 -8.05 20.82
N GLU A 53 10.34 -8.30 20.02
CA GLU A 53 11.67 -7.70 20.22
C GLU A 53 11.77 -6.23 19.77
N LEU A 54 10.79 -5.74 19.01
CA LEU A 54 10.81 -4.40 18.42
C LEU A 54 9.94 -3.45 19.23
N THR A 55 10.55 -2.45 19.85
CA THR A 55 9.84 -1.40 20.59
C THR A 55 9.16 -0.41 19.65
N VAL A 56 8.05 0.17 20.09
CA VAL A 56 7.41 1.28 19.39
C VAL A 56 8.32 2.51 19.51
N ILE A 57 8.70 3.08 18.36
CA ILE A 57 9.58 4.26 18.30
C ILE A 57 8.76 5.55 18.43
N GLU A 58 7.67 5.66 17.66
CA GLU A 58 6.76 6.81 17.66
C GLU A 58 5.41 6.42 17.02
N PRO A 59 4.31 7.14 17.29
CA PRO A 59 3.05 6.92 16.58
C PRO A 59 3.16 7.24 15.08
N ALA A 60 2.40 6.50 14.27
CA ALA A 60 2.19 6.84 12.87
C ALA A 60 1.61 8.28 12.73
N PRO A 61 1.96 9.03 11.67
CA PRO A 61 2.69 8.59 10.47
C PRO A 61 4.22 8.72 10.59
N GLY A 62 4.75 8.97 11.78
CA GLY A 62 6.18 9.14 12.02
C GLY A 62 6.71 10.54 11.69
N ARG A 63 7.93 10.84 12.13
CA ARG A 63 8.57 12.15 11.93
C ARG A 63 9.05 12.36 10.50
N TYR A 64 9.46 11.30 9.80
CA TYR A 64 10.08 11.44 8.47
C TYR A 64 9.13 12.02 7.42
N VAL A 65 7.87 11.59 7.39
CA VAL A 65 6.89 12.14 6.45
C VAL A 65 6.54 13.61 6.73
N ARG A 66 6.81 14.08 7.95
CA ARG A 66 6.50 15.46 8.39
C ARG A 66 7.64 16.43 8.09
N MET A 67 8.81 15.94 7.69
CA MET A 67 9.95 16.81 7.41
C MET A 67 9.69 17.65 6.16
N THR A 68 10.01 18.93 6.25
CA THR A 68 10.00 19.84 5.11
C THR A 68 11.40 19.99 4.51
N ILE A 69 11.49 20.42 3.24
CA ILE A 69 12.79 20.64 2.57
C ILE A 69 13.70 21.61 3.37
N PRO A 70 13.24 22.77 3.86
CA PRO A 70 14.10 23.69 4.62
C PRO A 70 14.65 23.11 5.92
N GLU A 71 13.88 22.28 6.64
CA GLU A 71 14.33 21.61 7.86
C GLU A 71 15.40 20.56 7.57
N VAL A 72 15.28 19.83 6.45
CA VAL A 72 16.28 18.86 5.99
C VAL A 72 17.59 19.55 5.60
N LEU A 73 17.49 20.73 4.97
CA LEU A 73 18.65 21.52 4.55
C LEU A 73 19.27 22.35 5.69
N GLY A 74 18.67 22.36 6.88
CA GLY A 74 19.15 23.13 8.04
C GLY A 74 18.93 24.64 7.93
N GLU A 75 18.04 25.07 7.03
CA GLU A 75 17.71 26.48 6.79
C GLU A 75 16.72 27.03 7.84
N ILE A 76 16.03 26.15 8.56
CA ILE A 76 15.17 26.47 9.70
C ILE A 76 15.61 25.59 10.88
N PRO A 77 15.78 26.14 12.10
CA PRO A 77 16.04 25.33 13.27
C PRO A 77 14.91 24.30 13.44
N SER A 78 15.28 23.04 13.66
CA SER A 78 14.31 21.96 13.84
C SER A 78 13.30 22.34 14.92
N SER A 79 12.01 22.28 14.58
CA SER A 79 10.94 22.52 15.54
C SER A 79 11.02 21.46 16.64
N THR A 80 11.17 21.92 17.89
CA THR A 80 11.20 21.09 19.11
C THR A 80 9.86 20.41 19.36
#